data_AF-A0A3N1ZQS2-F1
#
_entry.id   AF-A0A3N1ZQS2-F1
#
_cell.length_a   1.000
_cell.length_b   1.000
_cell.length_c   1.000
_cell.angle_alpha   90.00
_cell.angle_beta   90.00
_cell.angle_gamma   90.00
#
_symmetry.space_group_name_H-M   'P 1'
#
loop_
_entity.id
_entity.type
_entity.pdbx_description
1 polymer ?
#
loop_
_entity_poly.entity_id
_entity_poly.type
_entity_poly.pdbx_seq_one_letter_code
_entity_poly.pdbx_strand_id
1 'polypeptide(L)'
;MSRTASTSAERSRRGALGRLVRRFTTTEGQTQAEAMQEEAMSAGCASLSHCRMREQVRVRGVISQVTLNPRGVNRWLEAILDDGSGEVTLIWMGRRIVRGIEPGRKLEVEGRLTLFEGRPTIYNPKYSLLNL
;
A
#
# COMPACT_ATOMS: atom_id res chain seq x y z
N MET A 1 7.56 -34.70 -38.71
CA MET A 1 6.86 -33.43 -38.98
C MET A 1 5.49 -33.49 -38.33
N SER A 2 5.08 -32.39 -37.67
CA SER A 2 3.71 -32.09 -37.16
C SER A 2 3.28 -32.81 -35.88
N ARG A 3 3.59 -32.25 -34.70
CA ARG A 3 2.83 -31.26 -33.90
C ARG A 3 1.60 -31.84 -33.18
N THR A 4 1.87 -32.23 -31.93
CA THR A 4 0.97 -32.52 -30.82
C THR A 4 0.03 -31.35 -30.54
N ALA A 5 -1.26 -31.65 -30.51
CA ALA A 5 -2.24 -30.89 -29.73
C ALA A 5 -1.92 -31.06 -28.24
N SER A 6 -2.06 -29.98 -27.48
CA SER A 6 -2.93 -29.92 -26.29
C SER A 6 -2.50 -28.80 -25.32
N THR A 7 -3.52 -28.16 -24.74
CA THR A 7 -3.48 -27.50 -23.42
C THR A 7 -2.95 -26.06 -23.35
N SER A 8 -3.70 -25.10 -23.90
CA SER A 8 -3.50 -23.64 -23.64
C SER A 8 -4.62 -23.00 -22.79
N ALA A 9 -5.69 -23.72 -22.44
CA ALA A 9 -6.90 -23.10 -21.89
C ALA A 9 -7.10 -23.21 -20.35
N GLU A 10 -6.09 -23.61 -19.57
CA GLU A 10 -6.32 -24.02 -18.17
C GLU A 10 -5.43 -23.36 -17.11
N ARG A 11 -4.98 -22.11 -17.36
CA ARG A 11 -4.23 -21.32 -16.37
C ARG A 11 -4.78 -19.94 -16.07
N SER A 12 -6.02 -19.66 -16.48
CA SER A 12 -6.69 -18.35 -16.30
C SER A 12 -7.83 -18.38 -15.27
N ARG A 13 -7.79 -19.30 -14.29
CA ARG A 13 -8.85 -19.47 -13.26
C ARG A 13 -8.34 -19.64 -11.83
N ARG A 14 -7.20 -19.04 -11.45
CA ARG A 14 -6.66 -19.10 -10.06
C ARG A 14 -6.10 -17.78 -9.52
N GLY A 15 -6.62 -16.64 -9.97
CA GLY A 15 -6.22 -15.32 -9.46
C GLY A 15 -7.37 -14.45 -8.92
N ALA A 16 -8.63 -14.86 -9.09
CA ALA A 16 -9.81 -14.03 -8.80
C ALA A 16 -10.43 -14.25 -7.39
N LEU A 17 -9.69 -14.86 -6.46
CA LEU A 17 -10.19 -15.23 -5.13
C LEU A 17 -9.31 -14.71 -3.99
N GLY A 18 -8.75 -13.52 -4.17
CA GLY A 18 -8.22 -12.68 -3.08
C GLY A 18 -9.38 -12.11 -2.28
N ARG A 19 -9.99 -13.00 -1.48
CA ARG A 19 -11.13 -12.77 -0.61
C ARG A 19 -11.00 -11.46 0.17
N LEU A 20 -12.01 -10.63 -0.03
CA LEU A 20 -12.60 -9.66 0.88
C LEU A 20 -12.51 -10.10 2.36
N VAL A 21 -11.45 -9.71 3.06
CA VAL A 21 -11.36 -9.93 4.51
C VAL A 21 -11.58 -8.60 5.23
N ARG A 22 -12.80 -8.52 5.78
CA ARG A 22 -13.19 -7.85 7.03
C ARG A 22 -13.35 -6.32 7.02
N ARG A 23 -14.52 -5.89 6.56
CA ARG A 23 -15.19 -4.68 7.09
C ARG A 23 -16.62 -5.03 7.51
N PHE A 24 -16.74 -5.69 8.65
CA PHE A 24 -18.00 -5.88 9.37
C PHE A 24 -17.80 -5.44 10.83
N THR A 25 -17.92 -4.12 11.03
CA THR A 25 -18.49 -3.35 12.16
C THR A 25 -18.23 -1.88 11.80
N THR A 26 -19.16 -1.25 11.08
CA THR A 26 -18.98 0.11 10.54
C THR A 26 -18.63 1.13 11.63
N THR A 27 -19.03 0.90 12.88
CA THR A 27 -18.73 1.76 14.04
C THR A 27 -17.27 1.68 14.52
N GLU A 28 -16.74 0.48 14.76
CA GLU A 28 -15.39 0.32 15.32
C GLU A 28 -14.29 0.77 14.34
N GLY A 29 -14.49 0.47 13.05
CA GLY A 29 -13.56 0.90 12.00
C GLY A 29 -13.57 2.41 11.77
N GLN A 30 -14.72 3.07 11.95
CA GLN A 30 -14.82 4.54 11.84
C GLN A 30 -14.07 5.23 12.98
N THR A 31 -14.29 4.81 14.22
CA THR A 31 -13.59 5.38 15.39
C THR A 31 -12.07 5.19 15.29
N GLN A 32 -11.62 4.03 14.81
CA GLN A 32 -10.20 3.80 14.60
C GLN A 32 -9.61 4.71 13.51
N ALA A 33 -10.32 4.87 12.40
CA ALA A 33 -9.90 5.76 11.31
C ALA A 33 -9.84 7.23 11.74
N GLU A 34 -10.77 7.69 12.56
CA GLU A 34 -10.79 9.03 13.14
C GLU A 34 -9.60 9.23 14.09
N ALA A 35 -9.34 8.28 15.00
CA ALA A 35 -8.20 8.34 15.91
C ALA A 35 -6.85 8.37 15.17
N MET A 36 -6.71 7.61 14.09
CA MET A 36 -5.50 7.64 13.24
C MET A 36 -5.28 9.01 12.61
N GLN A 37 -6.35 9.65 12.13
CA GLN A 37 -6.27 10.98 11.54
C GLN A 37 -5.93 12.06 12.58
N GLU A 38 -6.48 11.97 13.79
CA GLU A 38 -6.13 12.87 14.91
C GLU A 38 -4.65 12.71 15.34
N GLU A 39 -4.18 11.48 15.48
CA GLU A 39 -2.75 11.17 15.73
C GLU A 39 -1.84 11.74 14.62
N ALA A 40 -2.26 11.66 13.36
CA ALA A 40 -1.52 12.21 12.23
C ALA A 40 -1.48 13.74 12.27
N MET A 41 -2.63 14.38 12.46
CA MET A 41 -2.74 15.85 12.51
C MET A 41 -1.96 16.45 13.69
N SER A 42 -2.03 15.84 14.87
CA SER A 42 -1.26 16.29 16.05
C SER A 42 0.25 16.22 15.83
N ALA A 43 0.72 15.34 14.94
CA ALA A 43 2.12 15.23 14.54
C ALA A 43 2.50 16.12 13.34
N GLY A 44 1.60 17.01 12.90
CA GLY A 44 1.83 17.87 11.73
C GLY A 44 1.95 17.08 10.43
N CYS A 45 1.24 15.95 10.32
CA CYS A 45 1.10 15.17 9.09
C CYS A 45 -0.25 15.48 8.44
N ALA A 46 -0.27 15.43 7.11
CA ALA A 46 -1.48 15.61 6.33
C ALA A 46 -2.31 14.32 6.29
N SER A 47 -3.62 14.49 6.08
CA SER A 47 -4.54 13.41 5.69
C SER A 47 -4.52 13.25 4.16
N LEU A 48 -4.48 12.01 3.68
CA LEU A 48 -4.43 11.65 2.27
C LEU A 48 -5.63 12.19 1.50
N SER A 49 -6.82 12.22 2.12
CA SER A 49 -8.02 12.77 1.48
C SER A 49 -7.92 14.26 1.15
N HIS A 50 -7.00 15.00 1.79
CA HIS A 50 -6.76 16.43 1.56
C HIS A 50 -5.50 16.72 0.72
N CYS A 51 -4.71 15.70 0.39
CA CYS A 51 -3.50 15.86 -0.40
C CYS A 51 -3.81 15.93 -1.90
N ARG A 52 -3.04 16.73 -2.64
CA ARG A 52 -3.16 16.77 -4.12
C ARG A 52 -2.01 16.04 -4.79
N MET A 53 -2.28 15.55 -5.99
CA MET A 53 -1.26 14.90 -6.81
C MET A 53 -0.11 15.89 -7.12
N ARG A 54 1.10 15.34 -7.16
CA ARG A 54 2.38 16.02 -7.38
C ARG A 54 2.85 16.90 -6.21
N GLU A 55 2.14 16.95 -5.08
CA GLU A 55 2.59 17.64 -3.87
C GLU A 55 3.59 16.82 -3.07
N GLN A 56 4.45 17.51 -2.32
CA GLN A 56 5.25 16.89 -1.28
C GLN A 56 4.36 16.71 -0.06
N VAL A 57 4.23 15.47 0.42
CA VAL A 57 3.34 15.12 1.53
C VAL A 57 4.13 14.45 2.64
N ARG A 58 3.64 14.62 3.87
CA ARG A 58 4.05 13.84 5.04
C ARG A 58 2.80 13.27 5.68
N VAL A 59 2.67 11.96 5.68
CA VAL A 59 1.46 11.23 6.09
C VAL A 59 1.82 10.16 7.11
N ARG A 60 0.88 9.83 8.00
CA ARG A 60 1.02 8.74 8.96
C ARG A 60 -0.07 7.71 8.74
N GLY A 61 0.28 6.44 8.88
CA GLY A 61 -0.70 5.37 8.68
C GLY A 61 -0.18 4.01 9.11
N VAL A 62 -0.97 2.99 8.83
CA VAL A 62 -0.65 1.58 9.08
C VAL A 62 -0.46 0.88 7.74
N ILE A 63 0.57 0.04 7.63
CA ILE A 63 0.71 -0.83 6.47
C ILE A 63 -0.43 -1.85 6.48
N SER A 64 -1.35 -1.78 5.53
CA SER A 64 -2.43 -2.76 5.37
C SER A 64 -1.98 -3.99 4.58
N GLN A 65 -1.08 -3.81 3.60
CA GLN A 65 -0.61 -4.89 2.73
C GLN A 65 0.86 -4.68 2.32
N VAL A 66 1.58 -5.78 2.12
CA VAL A 66 2.90 -5.80 1.46
C VAL A 66 2.88 -6.82 0.33
N THR A 67 3.18 -6.38 -0.88
CA THR A 67 3.27 -7.24 -2.07
C THR A 67 4.74 -7.45 -2.41
N LEU A 68 5.20 -8.69 -2.23
CA LEU A 68 6.47 -9.14 -2.79
C LEU A 68 6.21 -9.61 -4.22
N ASN A 69 7.03 -9.17 -5.18
CA ASN A 69 7.04 -9.72 -6.54
C ASN A 69 8.13 -10.80 -6.67
N PRO A 70 7.83 -12.08 -6.37
CA PRO A 70 8.84 -13.14 -6.35
C PRO A 70 9.32 -13.56 -7.74
N ARG A 71 8.49 -13.38 -8.79
CA ARG A 71 8.72 -13.92 -10.14
C ARG A 71 8.65 -12.88 -11.26
N GLY A 72 8.48 -11.60 -10.94
CA GLY A 72 8.41 -10.51 -11.91
C GLY A 72 9.79 -10.02 -12.32
N VAL A 73 9.89 -9.44 -13.54
CA VAL A 73 11.12 -8.81 -14.05
C VAL A 73 11.50 -7.57 -13.21
N ASN A 74 10.51 -6.96 -12.56
CA ASN A 74 10.66 -5.73 -11.78
C ASN A 74 11.08 -6.07 -10.34
N ARG A 75 12.26 -5.57 -9.92
CA ARG A 75 12.82 -5.77 -8.58
C ARG A 75 12.36 -4.65 -7.63
N TRP A 76 11.07 -4.53 -7.36
CA TRP A 76 10.58 -3.55 -6.38
C TRP A 76 9.74 -4.17 -5.27
N LEU A 77 9.65 -3.47 -4.14
CA LEU A 77 8.75 -3.77 -3.03
C LEU A 77 7.59 -2.79 -3.09
N GLU A 78 6.38 -3.31 -2.95
CA GLU A 78 5.16 -2.51 -2.88
C GLU A 78 4.49 -2.73 -1.53
N ALA A 79 4.05 -1.65 -0.89
CA ALA A 79 3.24 -1.70 0.31
C ALA A 79 2.06 -0.73 0.20
N ILE A 80 0.95 -1.03 0.86
CA ILE A 80 -0.20 -0.12 0.96
C ILE A 80 -0.22 0.43 2.37
N LEU A 81 -0.28 1.76 2.47
CA LEU A 81 -0.42 2.49 3.73
C LEU A 81 -1.83 3.09 3.79
N ASP A 82 -2.56 2.81 4.86
CA ASP A 82 -3.87 3.37 5.17
C ASP A 82 -3.72 4.39 6.32
N ASP A 83 -4.20 5.62 6.12
CA ASP A 83 -4.16 6.70 7.12
C ASP A 83 -5.51 6.96 7.82
N GLY A 84 -6.52 6.14 7.55
CA GLY A 84 -7.91 6.27 7.99
C GLY A 84 -8.78 7.08 7.02
N SER A 85 -8.19 7.93 6.19
CA SER A 85 -8.91 8.74 5.18
C SER A 85 -8.83 8.13 3.77
N GLY A 86 -7.80 7.34 3.50
CA GLY A 86 -7.59 6.66 2.24
C GLY A 86 -6.30 5.83 2.25
N GLU A 87 -5.96 5.31 1.06
CA GLU A 87 -4.78 4.47 0.87
C GLU A 87 -3.78 5.11 -0.09
N VAL A 88 -2.49 4.89 0.18
CA VAL A 88 -1.39 5.24 -0.72
C VAL A 88 -0.46 4.05 -0.91
N THR A 89 -0.05 3.83 -2.15
CA THR A 89 0.91 2.79 -2.52
C THR A 89 2.33 3.31 -2.33
N LEU A 90 3.15 2.60 -1.58
CA LEU A 90 4.57 2.90 -1.37
C LEU A 90 5.39 1.93 -2.23
N ILE A 91 6.21 2.46 -3.13
CA ILE A 91 7.03 1.65 -4.04
C ILE A 91 8.50 1.92 -3.80
N TRP A 92 9.26 0.90 -3.42
CA TRP A 92 10.73 0.96 -3.35
C TRP A 92 11.35 0.25 -4.55
N MET A 93 11.89 1.04 -5.48
CA MET A 93 12.53 0.55 -6.69
C MET A 93 13.87 -0.12 -6.39
N GLY A 94 14.18 -1.21 -7.09
CA GLY A 94 15.44 -1.94 -6.93
C GLY A 94 15.56 -2.74 -5.63
N ARG A 95 14.56 -2.70 -4.75
CA ARG A 95 14.58 -3.37 -3.44
C ARG A 95 13.53 -4.47 -3.38
N ARG A 96 13.90 -5.63 -2.83
CA ARG A 96 12.96 -6.74 -2.56
C ARG A 96 12.47 -6.76 -1.12
N ILE A 97 13.24 -6.16 -0.22
CA ILE A 97 13.00 -6.11 1.22
C ILE A 97 13.41 -4.70 1.67
N VAL A 98 12.60 -4.12 2.56
CA VAL A 98 12.87 -2.86 3.24
C VAL A 98 12.55 -3.08 4.71
N ARG A 99 13.48 -2.73 5.60
CA ARG A 99 13.39 -3.09 7.02
C ARG A 99 12.17 -2.46 7.69
N GLY A 100 11.38 -3.28 8.37
CA GLY A 100 10.21 -2.84 9.13
C GLY A 100 8.98 -2.51 8.28
N ILE A 101 9.02 -2.79 6.97
CA ILE A 101 7.86 -2.67 6.08
C ILE A 101 7.12 -4.01 6.09
N GLU A 102 6.20 -4.13 7.03
CA GLU A 102 5.40 -5.33 7.29
C GLU A 102 3.96 -4.92 7.60
N PRO A 103 2.94 -5.76 7.27
CA PRO A 103 1.56 -5.47 7.64
C PRO A 103 1.38 -5.19 9.15
N GLY A 104 0.54 -4.21 9.48
CA GLY A 104 0.27 -3.77 10.85
C GLY A 104 1.28 -2.76 11.41
N ARG A 105 2.39 -2.48 10.72
CA ARG A 105 3.38 -1.50 11.20
C ARG A 105 2.89 -0.07 10.97
N LYS A 106 2.96 0.77 12.02
CA LYS A 106 2.72 2.22 11.94
C LYS A 106 3.94 2.94 11.38
N LEU A 107 3.71 3.81 10.40
CA LEU A 107 4.74 4.57 9.71
C LEU A 107 4.37 6.05 9.67
N GLU A 108 5.41 6.89 9.69
CA GLU A 108 5.39 8.20 9.05
C GLU A 108 6.13 8.10 7.72
N VAL A 109 5.54 8.66 6.67
CA VAL A 109 6.02 8.60 5.31
C VAL A 109 6.09 10.01 4.75
N GLU A 110 7.22 10.35 4.15
CA GLU A 110 7.44 11.61 3.44
C GLU A 110 7.85 11.33 2.00
N GLY A 111 7.19 12.01 1.05
CA GLY A 111 7.52 11.88 -0.36
C GLY A 111 6.56 12.64 -1.26
N ARG A 112 6.76 12.49 -2.58
CA ARG A 112 5.88 13.10 -3.57
C ARG A 112 4.72 12.18 -3.90
N LEU A 113 3.51 12.68 -3.72
CA LEU A 113 2.30 11.97 -4.12
C LEU A 113 2.15 12.00 -5.65
N THR A 114 1.91 10.87 -6.28
CA THR A 114 1.66 10.76 -7.73
C THR A 114 0.55 9.76 -8.00
N LEU A 115 0.17 9.60 -9.27
CA LEU A 115 -0.64 8.50 -9.74
C LEU A 115 0.24 7.47 -10.45
N PHE A 116 0.05 6.20 -10.12
CA PHE A 116 0.59 5.07 -10.87
C PHE A 116 -0.53 4.04 -11.04
N GLU A 117 -0.80 3.64 -12.28
CA GLU A 117 -1.93 2.75 -12.62
C GLU A 117 -3.27 3.20 -11.99
N GLY A 118 -3.48 4.52 -11.91
CA GLY A 118 -4.68 5.12 -11.33
C GLY A 118 -4.73 5.17 -9.79
N ARG A 119 -3.67 4.74 -9.10
CA ARG A 119 -3.61 4.73 -7.62
C ARG A 119 -2.68 5.81 -7.06
N PRO A 120 -3.05 6.49 -5.96
CA PRO A 120 -2.13 7.34 -5.22
C PRO A 120 -0.88 6.56 -4.84
N THR A 121 0.30 7.07 -5.19
CA THR A 121 1.56 6.37 -5.05
C THR A 121 2.67 7.31 -4.62
N ILE A 122 3.60 6.82 -3.80
CA ILE A 122 4.84 7.51 -3.45
C ILE A 122 6.01 6.56 -3.77
N TYR A 123 6.92 7.01 -4.62
CA TYR A 123 8.12 6.27 -4.98
C TYR A 123 9.28 6.61 -4.03
N ASN A 124 10.00 5.57 -3.62
CA ASN A 124 11.15 5.61 -2.72
C ASN A 124 10.97 6.61 -1.57
N PRO A 125 9.87 6.51 -0.80
CA PRO A 125 9.60 7.45 0.27
C PRO A 125 10.70 7.41 1.34
N LYS A 126 10.90 8.54 2.00
CA LYS A 126 11.51 8.57 3.32
C LYS A 126 10.47 8.05 4.32
N TYR A 127 10.88 7.22 5.25
CA TYR A 127 9.96 6.66 6.25
C TYR A 127 10.60 6.55 7.63
N SER A 128 9.75 6.60 8.65
CA SER A 128 10.09 6.36 10.06
C SER A 128 9.08 5.38 10.66
N LEU A 129 9.56 4.41 11.44
CA LEU A 129 8.69 3.52 12.22
C LEU A 129 8.24 4.26 13.49
N LEU A 130 6.94 4.30 13.74
CA LEU A 130 6.38 5.05 14.89
C LEU A 130 6.20 4.20 16.14
N ASN A 131 6.22 2.88 15.98
CA ASN A 131 6.06 1.93 17.08
C ASN A 131 7.23 0.95 17.04
N LEU A 132 8.21 1.09 17.92
CA LEU A 132 9.17 0.02 18.22
C LEU A 132 8.70 -0.71 19.48
#